data_AF-A0A7C7FRP6-F1
#
_entry.id   AF-A0A7C7FRP6-F1
#
_cell.length_a   1.000
_cell.length_b   1.000
_cell.length_c   1.000
_cell.angle_alpha   90.00
_cell.angle_beta   90.00
_cell.angle_gamma   90.00
#
_symmetry.space_group_name_H-M   'P 1'
#
loop_
_entity.id
_entity.type
_entity.pdbx_description
1 polymer ?
#
loop_
_entity_poly.entity_id
_entity_poly.type
_entity_poly.pdbx_seq_one_letter_code
_entity_poly.pdbx_strand_id
1 'polypeptide(L)' 'GRVIGADLVNPDFLALARAYGVQGYQTQDADGLREVLRVAVVKDEPAVIEVILETGSEVSPWPFILRDAFTGNTVV' A
#
# COMPACT_ATOMS: atom_id res chain seq x y z
N GLY A 1 -12.41 -20.48 5.08
CA GLY A 1 -13.29 -19.52 4.39
C GLY A 1 -13.18 -19.71 2.89
N ARG A 2 -14.10 -19.17 2.09
CA ARG A 2 -13.97 -19.11 0.62
C ARG A 2 -13.50 -17.72 0.23
N VAL A 3 -12.62 -17.62 -0.77
CA VAL A 3 -12.25 -16.33 -1.37
C VAL A 3 -13.41 -15.89 -2.26
N ILE A 4 -14.07 -14.79 -1.90
CA ILE A 4 -15.21 -14.24 -2.65
C ILE A 4 -14.94 -12.75 -2.85
N GLY A 5 -14.70 -12.34 -4.10
CA GLY A 5 -14.56 -10.93 -4.48
C GLY A 5 -13.39 -10.17 -3.86
N ALA A 6 -12.43 -10.87 -3.25
CA ALA A 6 -11.28 -10.27 -2.57
C ALA A 6 -9.98 -10.30 -3.39
N ASP A 7 -9.90 -11.18 -4.38
CA ASP A 7 -8.78 -11.26 -5.32
C ASP A 7 -9.12 -10.40 -6.54
N LEU A 8 -8.51 -9.22 -6.61
CA LEU A 8 -8.78 -8.20 -7.63
C LEU A 8 -7.48 -7.87 -8.36
N VAL A 9 -7.56 -7.78 -9.69
CA VAL A 9 -6.44 -7.35 -10.52
C VAL A 9 -6.44 -5.82 -10.57
N ASN A 10 -5.36 -5.22 -10.09
CA ASN A 10 -5.18 -3.77 -10.13
C ASN A 10 -4.91 -3.28 -11.58
N PRO A 11 -5.39 -2.08 -11.94
CA PRO A 11 -5.02 -1.44 -13.20
C PRO A 11 -3.58 -0.94 -13.16
N ASP A 12 -3.04 -0.55 -14.32
CA ASP A 12 -1.80 0.21 -14.38
C ASP A 12 -2.03 1.63 -13.79
N PHE A 13 -1.62 1.83 -12.54
CA PHE A 13 -1.82 3.09 -11.84
C PHE A 13 -0.98 4.24 -12.42
N LEU A 14 0.14 3.95 -13.08
CA LEU A 14 0.98 4.98 -13.69
C LEU A 14 0.35 5.48 -15.00
N ALA A 15 -0.20 4.57 -15.79
CA ALA A 15 -0.99 4.93 -16.96
C ALA A 15 -2.24 5.73 -16.57
N LEU A 16 -2.91 5.33 -15.49
CA LEU A 16 -4.04 6.06 -14.93
C LEU A 16 -3.63 7.48 -14.50
N ALA A 17 -2.57 7.63 -13.70
CA ALA A 17 -2.07 8.94 -13.27
C ALA A 17 -1.79 9.85 -14.47
N ARG A 18 -1.08 9.33 -15.48
CA ARG A 18 -0.79 10.04 -16.73
C ARG A 18 -2.05 10.49 -17.47
N ALA A 19 -3.06 9.62 -17.56
CA ALA A 19 -4.31 9.93 -18.28
C ALA A 19 -5.07 11.11 -17.65
N TYR A 20 -4.91 11.32 -16.34
CA TYR A 20 -5.54 12.42 -15.60
C TYR A 20 -4.60 13.61 -15.37
N GLY A 21 -3.41 13.63 -15.97
CA GLY A 21 -2.45 14.72 -15.82
C GLY A 21 -1.83 14.80 -14.42
N VAL A 22 -1.86 13.70 -13.66
CA VAL A 22 -1.33 13.58 -12.31
C VAL A 22 0.04 12.91 -12.36
N GLN A 23 0.94 13.30 -11.47
CA GLN A 23 2.27 12.71 -11.46
C GLN A 23 2.28 11.34 -10.80
N GLY A 24 2.68 10.31 -11.56
CA GLY A 24 2.80 8.93 -11.10
C GLY A 24 4.23 8.59 -10.68
N TYR A 25 4.37 7.87 -9.57
CA TYR A 25 5.62 7.31 -9.05
C TYR A 25 5.41 5.84 -8.68
N GLN A 26 6.48 5.05 -8.71
CA GLN A 26 6.48 3.66 -8.25
C GLN A 26 7.68 3.40 -7.34
N THR A 27 7.48 2.63 -6.27
CA THR A 27 8.52 2.17 -5.35
C THR A 27 8.21 0.75 -4.88
N GLN A 28 9.22 0.03 -4.38
CA GLN A 28 9.11 -1.35 -3.90
C GLN A 28 9.41 -1.49 -2.40
N ASP A 29 9.82 -0.40 -1.75
CA ASP A 29 10.22 -0.42 -0.35
C ASP A 29 10.01 0.93 0.35
N ALA A 30 10.26 0.93 1.67
CA ALA A 30 10.08 2.08 2.54
C ALA A 30 11.08 3.21 2.25
N ASP A 31 12.30 2.90 1.82
CA ASP A 31 13.32 3.90 1.52
C ASP A 31 12.98 4.66 0.23
N GLY A 32 12.56 3.93 -0.81
CA GLY A 32 12.05 4.52 -2.04
C GLY A 32 10.76 5.30 -1.80
N LEU A 33 9.85 4.83 -0.94
CA LEU A 33 8.66 5.59 -0.55
C LEU A 33 9.04 6.91 0.14
N ARG A 34 10.01 6.88 1.06
CA ARG A 34 10.51 8.08 1.75
C ARG A 34 11.04 9.13 0.75
N GLU A 35 11.83 8.70 -0.23
CA GLU A 35 12.38 9.63 -1.22
C GLU A 35 11.31 10.18 -2.17
N VAL A 36 10.40 9.33 -2.64
CA VAL A 36 9.28 9.77 -3.49
C VAL A 36 8.39 10.76 -2.73
N LEU A 37 8.09 10.51 -1.46
CA LEU A 37 7.32 11.43 -0.63
C LEU A 37 8.01 12.78 -0.50
N ARG A 38 9.33 12.81 -0.27
CA ARG A 38 10.10 14.05 -0.19
C ARG A 38 9.97 14.87 -1.48
N VAL A 39 10.04 14.22 -2.63
CA VAL A 39 9.89 14.87 -3.95
C VAL A 39 8.45 15.34 -4.17
N ALA A 40 7.47 14.48 -3.92
CA ALA A 40 6.05 14.76 -4.17
C ALA A 40 5.52 15.91 -3.30
N VAL A 41 5.90 15.93 -2.02
CA VAL A 41 5.51 16.99 -1.08
C VAL A 41 6.11 18.34 -1.49
N VAL A 42 7.37 18.37 -1.92
CA VAL A 42 8.03 19.62 -2.38
C VAL A 42 7.38 20.16 -3.66
N LYS A 43 6.86 19.29 -4.54
CA LYS A 43 6.16 19.72 -5.75
C LYS A 43 4.80 20.37 -5.46
N ASP A 44 4.17 20.06 -4.33
CA ASP A 44 2.87 20.61 -3.92
C ASP A 44 1.76 20.46 -4.98
N GLU A 45 1.71 19.29 -5.61
CA GLU A 45 0.76 18.93 -6.66
C GLU A 45 0.15 17.55 -6.37
N PRO A 46 -1.03 17.22 -6.93
CA PRO A 46 -1.56 15.86 -6.86
C PRO A 46 -0.55 14.84 -7.40
N ALA A 47 -0.39 13.73 -6.66
CA ALA A 47 0.50 12.65 -7.03
C ALA A 47 -0.12 11.29 -6.71
N VAL A 48 0.17 10.29 -7.56
CA VAL A 48 -0.10 8.88 -7.32
C VAL A 48 1.23 8.19 -7.05
N ILE A 49 1.33 7.48 -5.94
CA ILE A 49 2.51 6.68 -5.59
C ILE A 49 2.07 5.24 -5.46
N GLU A 50 2.47 4.40 -6.41
CA GLU A 50 2.27 2.96 -6.34
C GLU A 50 3.39 2.32 -5.51
N VAL A 51 3.01 1.59 -4.47
CA VAL A 51 3.94 0.82 -3.63
C VAL A 51 3.73 -0.65 -3.91
N ILE A 52 4.72 -1.29 -4.53
CA ILE A 52 4.66 -2.70 -4.88
C ILE A 52 4.94 -3.52 -3.62
N LEU A 53 3.97 -4.36 -3.24
CA LEU A 53 4.03 -5.26 -2.10
C LEU A 53 3.64 -6.67 -2.54
N GLU A 54 4.20 -7.68 -1.87
CA GLU A 54 3.73 -9.05 -2.02
C GLU A 54 2.38 -9.21 -1.32
N THR A 55 1.37 -9.73 -2.03
CA THR A 55 0.03 -9.90 -1.46
C THR A 55 0.07 -10.86 -0.26
N GLY A 56 -0.45 -10.42 0.89
CA GLY A 56 -0.45 -11.20 2.12
C GLY A 56 0.81 -11.02 2.97
N SER A 57 1.78 -10.19 2.55
CA SER A 57 2.95 -9.85 3.37
C SER A 57 2.63 -8.81 4.46
N GLU A 58 1.41 -8.29 4.50
CA GLU A 58 1.00 -7.27 5.46
C GLU A 58 0.87 -7.83 6.88
N VAL A 59 1.19 -6.98 7.86
CA VAL A 59 0.93 -7.31 9.27
C VAL A 59 -0.57 -7.29 9.51
N SER A 60 -1.10 -8.41 10.03
CA SER A 60 -2.52 -8.52 10.40
C SER A 60 -2.91 -7.36 11.34
N PRO A 61 -3.92 -6.55 10.99
CA PRO A 61 -4.35 -5.45 11.85
C PRO A 61 -5.25 -5.94 13.01
N TRP A 62 -5.78 -7.17 12.92
CA TRP A 62 -6.75 -7.71 13.88
C TRP A 62 -6.30 -7.73 15.35
N PRO A 63 -5.02 -8.05 15.67
CA PRO A 63 -4.53 -7.98 17.05
C PRO A 63 -4.62 -6.57 17.66
N PHE A 64 -4.60 -5.53 16.83
CA PHE A 64 -4.71 -4.12 17.27
C PHE A 64 -6.16 -3.62 17.28
N ILE A 65 -7.04 -4.24 16.51
CA ILE A 65 -8.47 -3.87 16.39
C ILE A 65 -9.31 -4.60 17.45
N LEU A 66 -9.02 -5.87 17.73
CA LEU A 66 -9.80 -6.69 18.65
C LEU A 66 -9.26 -6.53 20.08
N ARG A 67 -10.09 -5.95 20.96
CA ARG A 67 -9.76 -5.59 22.35
C ARG A 67 -9.22 -6.76 23.20
N ASP A 68 -9.60 -8.00 22.89
CA ASP A 68 -9.26 -9.20 23.67
C ASP A 68 -8.23 -10.12 22.99
N ALA A 69 -7.73 -9.74 21.80
CA ALA A 69 -6.80 -10.57 21.03
C ALA A 69 -5.39 -10.64 21.63
N PHE A 70 -5.06 -9.73 22.56
CA PHE A 70 -3.82 -9.75 23.34
C PHE A 70 -3.97 -10.54 24.64
N THR A 71 -4.39 -11.80 24.56
CA THR A 71 -4.18 -12.76 25.66
C THR A 71 -3.08 -13.71 25.21
N GLY A 72 -1.85 -13.41 25.62
CA GLY A 72 -0.65 -13.95 24.99
C GLY A 72 -0.59 -15.47 24.89
N ASN A 73 -0.18 -15.97 23.71
CA ASN A 73 0.81 -17.02 23.57
C ASN A 73 1.25 -17.19 22.10
N THR A 74 2.56 -17.29 21.90
CA THR A 74 3.35 -17.95 20.85
C THR A 74 2.85 -17.97 19.39
N VAL A 75 3.58 -17.23 18.55
CA VAL A 75 3.68 -17.46 17.11
C VAL A 75 4.32 -18.83 16.83
N VAL A 76 3.63 -19.69 16.08
CA VAL A 76 4.22 -20.76 15.27
C VAL A 76 4.05 -20.42 13.80
#